data_AF-A0A0M4JNR6-F1
#
_entry.id   AF-A0A0M4JNR6-F1
#
_cell.length_a   1.000
_cell.length_b   1.000
_cell.length_c   1.000
_cell.angle_alpha   90.00
_cell.angle_beta   90.00
_cell.angle_gamma   90.00
#
_symmetry.space_group_name_H-M   'P 1'
#
loop_
_entity.id
_entity.type
_entity.pdbx_description
1 polymer ?
#
loop_
_entity_poly.entity_id
_entity_poly.type
_entity_poly.pdbx_seq_one_letter_code
_entity_poly.pdbx_strand_id
1 'polypeptide(L)'
;LTALCLIWALSPVVVHPGQRWLPFNHFPLEPAPLPLYYELSYAVQSASSLLYIQVSFGVDFFFTVVMILITEQLMILNARLAQLHLYAGGGKSRAAATRVMTTAATEDRDEMYEELCHCIDTHKDIMRLISFLDSVMNPIVLTQFTLSVMAACLTLYQQTYSPDGNSVMKSASYLPTPGIQVFVYCWGAHSIMEQGEAVSAAA
;
A
#
# COMPACT_ATOMS: atom_id res chain seq x y z
N LEU A 1 0.90 2.53 15.71
CA LEU A 1 -0.56 2.31 15.79
C LEU A 1 -0.96 1.12 16.65
N THR A 2 -0.29 -0.03 16.52
CA THR A 2 -0.47 -1.22 17.39
C THR A 2 -0.40 -0.88 18.89
N ALA A 3 0.50 0.00 19.32
CA ALA A 3 0.56 0.50 20.69
C ALA A 3 -0.69 1.30 21.12
N LEU A 4 -1.27 2.11 20.22
CA LEU A 4 -2.53 2.84 20.48
C LEU A 4 -3.72 1.86 20.57
N CYS A 5 -3.71 0.78 19.78
CA CYS A 5 -4.71 -0.29 19.85
C CYS A 5 -4.63 -1.07 21.15
N LEU A 6 -3.41 -1.36 21.65
CA LEU A 6 -3.20 -1.97 22.96
C LEU A 6 -3.63 -1.03 24.10
N ILE A 7 -3.33 0.26 23.99
CA ILE A 7 -3.79 1.29 24.95
C ILE A 7 -5.33 1.38 24.95
N TRP A 8 -5.99 1.27 23.79
CA TRP A 8 -7.45 1.25 23.69
C TRP A 8 -8.06 -0.04 24.25
N ALA A 9 -7.48 -1.20 23.93
CA ALA A 9 -7.91 -2.51 24.43
C ALA A 9 -7.68 -2.69 25.94
N LEU A 10 -6.71 -1.96 26.52
CA LEU A 10 -6.43 -1.94 27.95
C LEU A 10 -7.16 -0.80 28.69
N SER A 11 -7.69 0.20 27.98
CA SER A 11 -8.34 1.37 28.61
C SER A 11 -9.46 1.01 29.61
N PRO A 12 -10.28 -0.04 29.41
CA PRO A 12 -11.34 -0.41 30.35
C PRO A 12 -10.84 -1.19 31.57
N VAL A 13 -9.63 -1.76 31.51
CA VAL A 13 -8.98 -2.40 32.68
C VAL A 13 -8.60 -1.34 33.73
N VAL A 14 -8.40 -0.10 33.29
CA VAL A 14 -8.04 1.05 34.14
C VAL A 14 -9.28 1.83 34.61
N VAL A 15 -10.44 1.67 33.96
CA VAL A 15 -11.69 2.39 34.27
C VAL A 15 -12.51 1.66 35.35
N HIS A 16 -13.06 2.42 36.30
CA HIS A 16 -13.79 1.92 37.47
C HIS A 16 -15.00 1.03 37.12
N PRO A 17 -15.33 0.01 37.94
CA PRO A 17 -16.34 -1.01 37.64
C PRO A 17 -17.75 -0.49 37.35
N GLY A 18 -18.10 0.74 37.72
CA GLY A 18 -19.41 1.36 37.46
C GLY A 18 -19.58 2.05 36.09
N GLN A 19 -18.53 2.15 35.26
CA GLN A 19 -18.59 2.78 33.92
C GLN A 19 -18.00 1.86 32.83
N ARG A 20 -18.18 0.56 32.99
CA ARG A 20 -17.67 -0.47 32.08
C ARG A 20 -18.58 -0.61 30.86
N TRP A 21 -18.35 0.22 29.84
CA TRP A 21 -19.06 0.13 28.55
C TRP A 21 -18.36 -0.88 27.62
N LEU A 22 -19.11 -1.70 26.91
CA LEU A 22 -18.56 -2.57 25.85
C LEU A 22 -18.01 -1.72 24.69
N PRO A 23 -16.86 -2.08 24.09
CA PRO A 23 -16.27 -1.37 22.95
C PRO A 23 -17.25 -1.18 21.78
N PHE A 24 -18.16 -2.13 21.57
CA PHE A 24 -19.20 -2.05 20.55
C PHE A 24 -20.57 -2.39 21.16
N ASN A 25 -21.35 -1.35 21.47
CA ASN A 25 -22.67 -1.46 22.10
C ASN A 25 -23.76 -1.80 21.06
N HIS A 26 -23.83 -3.05 20.59
CA HIS A 26 -24.82 -3.49 19.60
C HIS A 26 -25.80 -4.57 20.10
N PHE A 27 -25.67 -5.07 21.33
CA PHE A 27 -26.54 -6.14 21.83
C PHE A 27 -27.63 -5.61 22.76
N PRO A 28 -28.92 -5.78 22.40
CA PRO A 28 -30.06 -5.48 23.27
C PRO A 28 -30.30 -6.58 24.31
N LEU A 29 -29.30 -7.43 24.59
CA LEU A 29 -29.40 -8.46 25.61
C LEU A 29 -29.11 -7.77 26.95
N GLU A 30 -30.14 -7.64 27.79
CA GLU A 30 -29.97 -7.17 29.18
C GLU A 30 -28.73 -7.84 29.79
N PRO A 31 -27.82 -7.09 30.44
CA PRO A 31 -26.68 -7.68 31.09
C PRO A 31 -27.20 -8.57 32.23
N ALA A 32 -27.25 -9.86 31.98
CA ALA A 32 -27.45 -10.85 33.03
C ALA A 32 -26.41 -10.57 34.15
N PRO A 33 -26.77 -10.74 35.43
CA PRO A 33 -25.94 -10.35 36.58
C PRO A 33 -24.64 -11.18 36.75
N LEU A 34 -24.25 -11.95 35.72
CA LEU A 34 -23.07 -12.79 35.71
C LEU A 34 -21.84 -12.01 35.19
N PRO A 35 -20.84 -11.72 36.05
CA PRO A 35 -19.64 -10.98 35.65
C PRO A 35 -18.82 -11.69 34.55
N LEU A 36 -18.94 -13.01 34.45
CA LEU A 36 -18.23 -13.87 33.50
C LEU A 36 -18.66 -13.63 32.03
N TYR A 37 -19.94 -13.30 31.80
CA TYR A 37 -20.45 -13.05 30.44
C TYR A 37 -19.96 -11.71 29.87
N TYR A 38 -19.87 -10.69 30.72
CA TYR A 38 -19.31 -9.38 30.35
C TYR A 38 -17.83 -9.49 29.98
N GLU A 39 -17.02 -10.20 30.78
CA GLU A 39 -15.59 -10.35 30.52
C GLU A 39 -15.31 -11.16 29.25
N LEU A 40 -16.07 -12.22 28.97
CA LEU A 40 -15.93 -13.00 27.74
C LEU A 40 -16.33 -12.21 26.49
N SER A 41 -17.47 -11.53 26.51
CA SER A 41 -17.92 -10.72 25.36
C SER A 41 -16.95 -9.56 25.09
N TYR A 42 -16.40 -8.93 26.13
CA TYR A 42 -15.34 -7.94 26.02
C TYR A 42 -14.05 -8.50 25.41
N ALA A 43 -13.58 -9.66 25.89
CA ALA A 43 -12.40 -10.33 25.37
C ALA A 43 -12.57 -10.71 23.89
N VAL A 44 -13.74 -11.22 23.50
CA VAL A 44 -14.05 -11.56 22.10
C VAL A 44 -14.08 -10.30 21.22
N GLN A 45 -14.73 -9.21 21.66
CA GLN A 45 -14.79 -7.97 20.89
C GLN A 45 -13.41 -7.33 20.71
N SER A 46 -12.59 -7.30 21.76
CA SER A 46 -11.23 -6.75 21.70
C SER A 46 -10.29 -7.63 20.86
N ALA A 47 -10.37 -8.95 20.97
CA ALA A 47 -9.60 -9.85 20.10
C ALA A 47 -10.01 -9.69 18.63
N SER A 48 -11.31 -9.58 18.35
CA SER A 48 -11.82 -9.40 16.99
C SER A 48 -11.36 -8.08 16.36
N SER A 49 -11.37 -6.98 17.12
CA SER A 49 -10.90 -5.68 16.62
C SER A 49 -9.39 -5.67 16.38
N LEU A 50 -8.60 -6.32 17.24
CA LEU A 50 -7.16 -6.47 17.03
C LEU A 50 -6.86 -7.29 15.77
N LEU A 51 -7.55 -8.41 15.57
CA LEU A 51 -7.39 -9.22 14.37
C LEU A 51 -7.76 -8.45 13.09
N TYR A 52 -8.89 -7.73 13.10
CA TYR A 52 -9.30 -6.88 11.99
C TYR A 52 -8.23 -5.83 11.62
N ILE A 53 -7.70 -5.13 12.63
CA ILE A 53 -6.66 -4.11 12.44
C ILE A 53 -5.40 -4.73 11.83
N GLN A 54 -4.95 -5.88 12.34
CA GLN A 54 -3.76 -6.56 11.82
C GLN A 54 -3.94 -7.03 10.38
N VAL A 55 -5.10 -7.60 10.05
CA VAL A 55 -5.41 -8.01 8.67
C VAL A 55 -5.41 -6.78 7.75
N SER A 56 -6.07 -5.70 8.15
CA SER A 56 -6.13 -4.45 7.38
C SER A 56 -4.74 -3.88 7.11
N PHE A 57 -3.89 -3.77 8.14
CA PHE A 57 -2.50 -3.36 7.96
C PHE A 57 -1.71 -4.30 7.07
N GLY A 58 -1.87 -5.62 7.23
CA GLY A 58 -1.19 -6.61 6.41
C GLY A 58 -1.49 -6.42 4.93
N VAL A 59 -2.75 -6.11 4.60
CA VAL A 59 -3.17 -5.81 3.22
C VAL A 59 -2.53 -4.51 2.72
N ASP A 60 -2.51 -3.44 3.51
CA ASP A 60 -1.87 -2.18 3.14
C ASP A 60 -0.37 -2.32 2.88
N PHE A 61 0.33 -3.06 3.75
CA PHE A 61 1.75 -3.34 3.57
C PHE A 61 2.00 -4.21 2.35
N PHE A 62 1.17 -5.22 2.13
CA PHE A 62 1.28 -6.07 0.94
C PHE A 62 1.20 -5.24 -0.34
N PHE A 63 0.19 -4.38 -0.48
CA PHE A 63 0.06 -3.53 -1.66
C PHE A 63 1.23 -2.56 -1.81
N THR A 64 1.66 -1.93 -0.72
CA THR A 64 2.84 -1.04 -0.71
C THR A 64 4.09 -1.76 -1.24
N VAL A 65 4.35 -2.98 -0.76
CA VAL A 65 5.49 -3.78 -1.21
C VAL A 65 5.38 -4.12 -2.69
N VAL A 66 4.19 -4.50 -3.17
CA VAL A 66 3.98 -4.78 -4.60
C VAL A 66 4.25 -3.54 -5.45
N MET A 67 3.79 -2.35 -5.04
CA MET A 67 4.07 -1.09 -5.76
C MET A 67 5.57 -0.78 -5.84
N ILE A 68 6.30 -1.00 -4.75
CA ILE A 68 7.77 -0.83 -4.72
C ILE A 68 8.43 -1.84 -5.68
N LEU A 69 8.03 -3.11 -5.64
CA LEU A 69 8.58 -4.14 -6.52
C LEU A 69 8.33 -3.83 -8.01
N ILE A 70 7.16 -3.30 -8.36
CA ILE A 70 6.85 -2.86 -9.72
C ILE A 70 7.76 -1.71 -10.13
N THR A 71 7.94 -0.72 -9.25
CA THR A 71 8.83 0.43 -9.50
C THR A 71 10.25 -0.03 -9.79
N GLU A 72 10.78 -0.96 -8.98
CA GLU A 72 12.10 -1.55 -9.19
C GLU A 72 12.20 -2.32 -10.51
N GLN A 73 11.17 -3.09 -10.89
CA GLN A 73 11.14 -3.79 -12.17
C GLN A 73 11.16 -2.82 -13.36
N LEU A 74 10.44 -1.69 -13.27
CA LEU A 74 10.48 -0.63 -14.29
C LEU A 74 11.86 0.04 -14.35
N MET A 75 12.51 0.26 -13.21
CA MET A 75 13.85 0.82 -13.16
C MET A 75 14.88 -0.11 -13.83
N ILE A 76 14.81 -1.42 -13.58
CA ILE A 76 15.67 -2.42 -14.23
C ILE A 76 15.43 -2.44 -15.74
N LEU A 77 14.16 -2.41 -16.16
CA LEU A 77 13.80 -2.36 -17.58
C LEU A 77 14.38 -1.11 -18.26
N ASN A 78 14.23 0.05 -17.62
CA ASN A 78 14.78 1.31 -18.12
C ASN A 78 16.33 1.24 -18.24
N ALA A 79 17.01 0.67 -17.25
CA ALA A 79 18.46 0.48 -17.30
C ALA A 79 18.90 -0.44 -18.45
N ARG A 80 18.16 -1.52 -18.72
CA ARG A 80 18.43 -2.43 -19.86
C ARG A 80 18.20 -1.74 -21.20
N LEU A 81 17.11 -0.98 -21.36
CA LEU A 81 16.83 -0.20 -22.56
C LEU A 81 17.92 0.85 -22.82
N ALA A 82 18.36 1.56 -21.78
CA ALA A 82 19.46 2.52 -21.89
C ALA A 82 20.77 1.87 -22.35
N GLN A 83 21.10 0.67 -21.84
CA GLN A 83 22.28 -0.09 -22.29
C GLN A 83 22.16 -0.49 -23.76
N LEU A 84 20.99 -0.96 -24.18
CA LEU A 84 20.74 -1.35 -25.57
C LEU A 84 20.89 -0.16 -26.53
N HIS A 85 20.40 1.02 -26.12
CA HIS A 85 20.52 2.24 -26.90
C HIS A 85 21.98 2.70 -27.05
N LEU A 86 22.79 2.59 -25.99
CA LEU A 86 24.23 2.86 -26.05
C LEU A 86 24.95 1.90 -27.00
N TYR A 87 24.56 0.62 -27.00
CA TYR A 87 25.12 -0.38 -27.90
C TYR A 87 24.82 -0.07 -29.38
N ALA A 88 23.55 0.25 -29.67
CA ALA A 88 23.10 0.65 -31.01
C ALA A 88 23.76 1.96 -31.49
N GLY A 89 24.01 2.91 -30.58
CA GLY A 89 24.71 4.17 -30.86
C GLY A 89 26.21 4.00 -31.11
N GLY A 90 26.88 3.14 -30.33
CA GLY A 90 28.31 2.83 -30.45
C GLY A 90 28.68 2.05 -31.71
N GLY A 91 27.74 1.26 -32.25
CA GLY A 91 27.91 0.51 -33.50
C GLY A 91 28.17 1.37 -34.74
N LYS A 92 27.79 2.65 -34.73
CA LYS A 92 28.05 3.58 -35.84
C LYS A 92 29.52 4.01 -35.96
N SER A 93 30.34 3.85 -34.91
CA SER A 93 31.76 4.25 -34.90
C SER A 93 32.72 3.14 -35.38
N ARG A 94 32.31 1.86 -35.35
CA ARG A 94 33.14 0.70 -35.76
C ARG A 94 32.98 0.27 -37.23
N ALA A 95 32.11 0.93 -38.01
CA ALA A 95 31.82 0.57 -39.39
C ALA A 95 32.97 0.84 -40.41
N ALA A 96 34.10 1.40 -39.99
CA ALA A 96 35.24 1.69 -40.87
C ALA A 96 36.34 0.60 -40.92
N ALA A 97 36.28 -0.47 -40.11
CA ALA A 97 37.30 -1.52 -40.07
C ALA A 97 36.73 -2.88 -40.54
N THR A 98 36.53 -2.97 -41.85
CA THR A 98 35.79 -4.04 -42.53
C THR A 98 36.61 -5.34 -42.70
N ARG A 99 35.94 -6.50 -42.56
CA ARG A 99 35.98 -7.71 -43.43
C ARG A 99 36.25 -9.11 -42.85
N VAL A 100 36.54 -9.30 -41.56
CA VAL A 100 36.60 -10.66 -40.96
C VAL A 100 35.34 -10.99 -40.11
N MET A 101 34.42 -10.03 -39.97
CA MET A 101 33.49 -9.89 -38.85
C MET A 101 32.01 -10.06 -39.23
N THR A 102 31.68 -10.72 -40.34
CA THR A 102 30.30 -10.82 -40.84
C THR A 102 29.41 -11.81 -40.09
N THR A 103 29.95 -12.86 -39.50
CA THR A 103 29.20 -13.82 -38.65
C THR A 103 29.06 -13.32 -37.22
N ALA A 104 30.13 -12.77 -36.64
CA ALA A 104 30.08 -12.19 -35.29
C ALA A 104 29.16 -10.95 -35.21
N ALA A 105 29.05 -10.15 -36.28
CA ALA A 105 28.14 -9.01 -36.33
C ALA A 105 26.67 -9.39 -36.57
N THR A 106 26.39 -10.61 -37.06
CA THR A 106 25.02 -11.14 -37.14
C THR A 106 24.58 -11.74 -35.82
N GLU A 107 25.44 -12.52 -35.14
CA GLU A 107 25.19 -13.06 -33.80
C GLU A 107 24.91 -11.94 -32.78
N ASP A 108 25.72 -10.87 -32.82
CA ASP A 108 25.58 -9.69 -31.97
C ASP A 108 24.27 -8.89 -32.21
N ARG A 109 23.78 -8.87 -33.45
CA ARG A 109 22.50 -8.23 -33.77
C ARG A 109 21.31 -9.09 -33.38
N ASP A 110 21.43 -10.40 -33.49
CA ASP A 110 20.38 -11.34 -33.10
C ASP A 110 20.23 -11.35 -31.56
N GLU A 111 21.34 -11.31 -30.81
CA GLU A 111 21.33 -11.14 -29.33
C GLU A 111 20.70 -9.81 -28.90
N MET A 112 21.03 -8.71 -29.57
CA MET A 112 20.44 -7.40 -29.29
C MET A 112 18.92 -7.39 -29.57
N TYR A 113 18.48 -8.06 -30.64
CA TYR A 113 17.06 -8.17 -30.98
C TYR A 113 16.32 -9.04 -29.97
N GLU A 114 16.92 -10.14 -29.53
CA GLU A 114 16.36 -11.01 -28.49
C GLU A 114 16.19 -10.27 -27.16
N GLU A 115 17.20 -9.49 -26.73
CA GLU A 115 17.09 -8.67 -25.50
C GLU A 115 16.02 -7.59 -25.62
N LEU A 116 15.84 -6.98 -26.81
CA LEU A 116 14.75 -6.03 -27.06
C LEU A 116 13.38 -6.70 -26.95
N CYS A 117 13.21 -7.88 -27.56
CA CYS A 117 11.98 -8.67 -27.44
C CYS A 117 11.69 -9.00 -25.97
N HIS A 118 12.70 -9.44 -25.22
CA HIS A 118 12.59 -9.72 -23.79
C HIS A 118 12.19 -8.47 -22.98
N CYS A 119 12.76 -7.30 -23.29
CA CYS A 119 12.38 -6.02 -22.66
C CYS A 119 10.92 -5.66 -22.95
N ILE A 120 10.47 -5.82 -24.20
CA ILE A 120 9.07 -5.54 -24.59
C ILE A 120 8.09 -6.47 -23.87
N ASP A 121 8.40 -7.76 -23.78
CA ASP A 121 7.52 -8.71 -23.11
C ASP A 121 7.49 -8.48 -21.60
N THR A 122 8.63 -8.18 -20.99
CA THR A 122 8.71 -7.75 -19.59
C THR A 122 7.86 -6.50 -19.34
N HIS A 123 7.95 -5.50 -20.20
CA HIS A 123 7.13 -4.28 -20.09
C HIS A 123 5.63 -4.58 -20.14
N LYS A 124 5.19 -5.43 -21.08
CA LYS A 124 3.77 -5.84 -21.17
C LYS A 124 3.30 -6.55 -19.91
N ASP A 125 4.11 -7.42 -19.34
CA ASP A 125 3.76 -8.15 -18.13
C ASP A 125 3.68 -7.24 -16.91
N ILE A 126 4.58 -6.27 -16.78
CA ILE A 126 4.50 -5.21 -15.76
C ILE A 126 3.21 -4.40 -15.92
N MET A 127 2.85 -4.00 -17.14
CA MET A 127 1.62 -3.25 -17.40
C MET A 127 0.35 -4.04 -17.07
N ARG A 128 0.34 -5.35 -17.32
CA ARG A 128 -0.75 -6.24 -16.88
C ARG A 128 -0.84 -6.30 -15.36
N LEU A 129 0.30 -6.42 -14.67
CA LEU A 129 0.35 -6.43 -13.21
C LEU A 129 -0.14 -5.12 -12.60
N ILE A 130 0.26 -3.96 -13.15
CA ILE A 130 -0.22 -2.63 -12.73
C ILE A 130 -1.74 -2.54 -12.93
N SER A 131 -2.25 -2.96 -14.08
CA SER A 131 -3.69 -2.92 -14.37
C SER A 131 -4.50 -3.80 -13.41
N PHE A 132 -3.97 -4.99 -13.10
CA PHE A 132 -4.58 -5.87 -12.09
C PHE A 132 -4.55 -5.23 -10.71
N LEU A 133 -3.39 -4.69 -10.29
CA LEU A 133 -3.22 -4.03 -9.01
C LEU A 133 -4.19 -2.85 -8.85
N ASP A 134 -4.31 -2.00 -9.86
CA ASP A 134 -5.23 -0.87 -9.87
C ASP A 134 -6.69 -1.32 -9.71
N SER A 135 -7.11 -2.34 -10.45
CA SER A 135 -8.48 -2.88 -10.37
C SER A 135 -8.86 -3.40 -8.97
N VAL A 136 -7.88 -3.94 -8.23
CA VAL A 136 -8.08 -4.48 -6.88
C VAL A 136 -7.94 -3.39 -5.82
N MET A 137 -6.94 -2.53 -5.96
CA MET A 137 -6.57 -1.53 -4.96
C MET A 137 -7.53 -0.32 -4.98
N ASN A 138 -7.97 0.13 -6.15
CA ASN A 138 -8.82 1.30 -6.29
C ASN A 138 -10.11 1.27 -5.44
N PRO A 139 -10.95 0.20 -5.49
CA PRO A 139 -12.14 0.14 -4.63
C PRO A 139 -11.80 0.05 -3.13
N ILE A 140 -10.68 -0.56 -2.76
CA ILE A 140 -10.23 -0.70 -1.36
C ILE A 140 -9.85 0.68 -0.82
N VAL A 141 -8.98 1.41 -1.53
CA VAL A 141 -8.51 2.74 -1.15
C VAL A 141 -9.68 3.73 -1.08
N LEU A 142 -10.60 3.69 -2.05
CA LEU A 142 -11.80 4.55 -2.04
C LEU A 142 -12.68 4.31 -0.80
N THR A 143 -12.89 3.04 -0.46
CA THR A 143 -13.71 2.64 0.70
C THR A 143 -13.03 3.06 2.00
N GLN A 144 -11.73 2.81 2.13
CA GLN A 144 -10.93 3.20 3.29
C GLN A 144 -10.90 4.71 3.48
N PHE A 145 -10.72 5.48 2.40
CA PHE A 145 -10.74 6.94 2.44
C PHE A 145 -12.12 7.45 2.89
N THR A 146 -13.19 6.95 2.28
CA THR A 146 -14.56 7.39 2.59
C THR A 146 -14.94 7.07 4.04
N LEU A 147 -14.66 5.85 4.51
CA LEU A 147 -14.89 5.46 5.90
C LEU A 147 -14.07 6.31 6.88
N SER A 148 -12.83 6.63 6.52
CA SER A 148 -11.95 7.47 7.33
C SER A 148 -12.45 8.90 7.45
N VAL A 149 -12.91 9.50 6.34
CA VAL A 149 -13.52 10.85 6.33
C VAL A 149 -14.80 10.84 7.16
N MET A 150 -15.67 9.84 6.99
CA MET A 150 -16.90 9.72 7.78
C MET A 150 -16.58 9.59 9.29
N ALA A 151 -15.63 8.73 9.66
CA ALA A 151 -15.19 8.57 11.04
C ALA A 151 -14.60 9.87 11.60
N ALA A 152 -13.78 10.58 10.82
CA ALA A 152 -13.24 11.89 11.19
C ALA A 152 -14.36 12.91 11.46
N CYS A 153 -15.34 13.03 10.56
CA CYS A 153 -16.48 13.92 10.71
C CYS A 153 -17.30 13.62 11.97
N LEU A 154 -17.62 12.34 12.23
CA LEU A 154 -18.34 11.93 13.43
C LEU A 154 -17.54 12.24 14.71
N THR A 155 -16.24 12.01 14.69
CA THR A 155 -15.39 12.27 15.84
C THR A 155 -15.31 13.77 16.13
N LEU A 156 -15.14 14.62 15.10
CA LEU A 156 -15.16 16.08 15.23
C LEU A 156 -16.51 16.60 15.75
N TYR A 157 -17.62 16.01 15.28
CA TYR A 157 -18.95 16.32 15.78
C TYR A 157 -19.08 15.99 17.28
N GLN A 158 -18.64 14.81 17.72
CA GLN A 158 -18.66 14.42 19.14
C GLN A 158 -17.81 15.35 20.02
N GLN A 159 -16.65 15.80 19.54
CA GLN A 159 -15.81 16.77 20.29
C GLN A 159 -16.52 18.11 20.51
N THR A 160 -17.34 18.54 19.54
CA THR A 160 -18.09 19.80 19.64
C THR A 160 -19.11 19.77 20.78
N TYR A 161 -19.66 18.59 21.11
CA TYR A 161 -20.70 18.42 22.12
C TYR A 161 -20.20 17.89 23.48
N SER A 162 -18.98 17.35 23.57
CA SER A 162 -18.38 16.85 24.82
C SER A 162 -16.88 17.20 24.88
N PRO A 163 -16.54 18.44 25.29
CA PRO A 163 -15.17 18.94 25.27
C PRO A 163 -14.36 18.42 26.47
N ASP A 164 -14.01 17.13 26.46
CA ASP A 164 -13.00 16.57 27.36
C ASP A 164 -11.63 16.63 26.69
N GLY A 165 -10.64 17.28 27.31
CA GLY A 165 -9.29 17.43 26.72
C GLY A 165 -8.59 16.10 26.39
N ASN A 166 -8.93 15.01 27.10
CA ASN A 166 -8.44 13.66 26.82
C ASN A 166 -9.08 13.03 25.57
N SER A 167 -10.32 13.43 25.24
CA SER A 167 -11.05 13.01 24.05
C SER A 167 -10.48 13.66 22.78
N VAL A 168 -10.10 14.95 22.88
CA VAL A 168 -9.48 15.70 21.78
C VAL A 168 -8.14 15.11 21.39
N MET A 169 -7.30 14.74 22.36
CA MET A 169 -5.98 14.13 22.13
C MET A 169 -6.08 12.75 21.45
N LYS A 170 -7.08 11.94 21.83
CA LYS A 170 -7.34 10.63 21.22
C LYS A 170 -7.85 10.75 19.78
N SER A 171 -8.73 11.73 19.53
CA SER A 171 -9.22 12.04 18.17
C SER A 171 -8.08 12.53 17.26
N ALA A 172 -7.27 13.47 17.76
CA ALA A 172 -6.14 14.04 17.01
C ALA A 172 -5.05 13.01 16.68
N SER A 173 -4.89 11.96 17.49
CA SER A 173 -3.93 10.88 17.21
C SER A 173 -4.45 9.80 16.25
N TYR A 174 -5.78 9.68 16.08
CA TYR A 174 -6.38 8.73 15.14
C TYR A 174 -6.38 9.26 13.70
N LEU A 175 -6.68 10.54 13.51
CA LEU A 175 -6.80 11.22 12.21
C LEU A 175 -5.59 11.06 11.25
N PRO A 176 -4.33 11.10 11.70
CA PRO A 176 -3.18 10.95 10.81
C PRO A 176 -3.05 9.56 10.17
N THR A 177 -3.64 8.54 10.80
CA THR A 177 -3.51 7.13 10.40
C THR A 177 -3.96 6.88 8.95
N PRO A 178 -5.20 7.19 8.56
CA PRO A 178 -5.64 7.03 7.17
C PRO A 178 -4.93 7.97 6.20
N GLY A 179 -4.48 9.14 6.67
CA GLY A 179 -3.70 10.07 5.85
C GLY A 179 -2.36 9.47 5.41
N ILE A 180 -1.66 8.79 6.33
CA ILE A 180 -0.40 8.10 6.02
C ILE A 180 -0.63 6.96 5.03
N GLN A 181 -1.71 6.19 5.18
CA GLN A 181 -2.05 5.09 4.26
C GLN A 181 -2.24 5.62 2.83
N VAL A 182 -3.08 6.66 2.67
CA VAL A 182 -3.32 7.30 1.35
C VAL A 182 -2.03 7.88 0.78
N PHE A 183 -1.21 8.54 1.60
CA PHE A 183 0.07 9.10 1.16
C PHE A 183 0.98 8.04 0.55
N VAL A 184 1.12 6.87 1.20
CA VAL A 184 1.96 5.77 0.70
C VAL A 184 1.45 5.22 -0.63
N TYR A 185 0.14 5.05 -0.78
CA TYR A 185 -0.46 4.63 -2.05
C TYR A 185 -0.21 5.65 -3.17
N CYS A 186 -0.43 6.94 -2.91
CA CYS A 186 -0.17 7.98 -3.88
C CYS A 186 1.32 8.06 -4.25
N TRP A 187 2.21 7.88 -3.28
CA TRP A 187 3.65 7.84 -3.49
C TRP A 187 4.04 6.69 -4.43
N GLY A 188 3.60 5.46 -4.13
CA GLY A 188 3.90 4.31 -4.97
C GLY A 188 3.36 4.48 -6.40
N ALA A 189 2.14 5.02 -6.55
CA ALA A 189 1.54 5.24 -7.86
C ALA A 189 2.33 6.27 -8.67
N HIS A 190 2.79 7.33 -8.00
CA HIS A 190 3.62 8.34 -8.61
C HIS A 190 4.97 7.78 -9.06
N SER A 191 5.64 6.97 -8.24
CA SER A 191 6.90 6.32 -8.62
C SER A 191 6.75 5.38 -9.81
N ILE A 192 5.65 4.62 -9.87
CA ILE A 192 5.35 3.76 -11.03
C ILE A 192 5.16 4.60 -12.30
N MET A 193 4.41 5.71 -12.20
CA MET A 193 4.17 6.61 -13.33
C MET A 193 5.47 7.26 -13.83
N GLU A 194 6.30 7.76 -12.92
CA GLU A 194 7.60 8.36 -13.24
C GLU A 194 8.54 7.38 -13.96
N GLN A 195 8.66 6.15 -13.45
CA GLN A 195 9.48 5.13 -14.11
C GLN A 195 8.88 4.67 -15.44
N GLY A 196 7.55 4.62 -15.56
CA GLY A 196 6.85 4.33 -16.82
C GLY A 196 7.13 5.38 -17.90
N GLU A 197 7.10 6.67 -17.54
CA GLU A 197 7.47 7.76 -18.45
C GLU A 197 8.94 7.68 -18.87
N ALA A 198 9.83 7.33 -17.95
CA ALA A 198 11.25 7.15 -18.25
C ALA A 198 11.49 6.01 -19.27
N VAL A 199 10.75 4.90 -19.14
CA VAL A 199 10.77 3.80 -20.13
C VAL A 199 10.27 4.30 -21.49
N SER A 200 9.18 5.07 -21.53
CA SER A 200 8.67 5.65 -22.78
C SER A 200 9.63 6.65 -23.42
N ALA A 201 10.47 7.34 -22.65
CA ALA A 201 11.49 8.25 -23.16
C ALA A 201 12.76 7.54 -23.64
N ALA A 202 13.03 6.33 -23.12
CA ALA A 202 14.19 5.52 -23.48
C ALA A 202 13.98 4.61 -24.71
N ALA A 203 12.72 4.29 -25.04
CA ALA A 203 12.32 3.52 -26.22
C ALA A 203 12.28 4.36 -27.50
#